data_AF-A0A9P7B2T6-F1
#
_entry.id   AF-A0A9P7B2T6-F1
#
_cell.length_a   1.000
_cell.length_b   1.000
_cell.length_c   1.000
_cell.angle_alpha   90.00
_cell.angle_beta   90.00
_cell.angle_gamma   90.00
#
_symmetry.space_group_name_H-M   'P 1'
#
loop_
_entity.id
_entity.type
_entity.pdbx_description
1 polymer ?
#
loop_
_entity_poly.entity_id
_entity_poly.type
_entity_poly.pdbx_seq_one_letter_code
_entity_poly.pdbx_strand_id
1 'polypeptide(L)'
;MPPKRTLPFSSQPPAASPPSKKPRPSPTRPKKHSRSPSPVTTLRDKAGHGEWKDWPAPQEQMETAREWIRECVKGKHRVLLIPDKDADGLSSACLLAHTFHTLGHDPSLLQVYHLPRSATNIHSDRARSDILSTQFPAANQHNDDDEGGTPTRCIVLDQGSRPGPALVPGIETLLIDHHLSDSFPSGPITVLSACHSLPVATTSLLVYELSSTLVPTLRGSGPTGLAALVGAYGDLGAGKLKFGGGGDDEPWPASLAPIEKQLTKSALSKAVALLNAPRRTPEFKVADAYSALVAAAANAAAQTDGLSSKVLKGILDDDKLIEAKERTSAETARWQAAPPVFTKDGKIAVVTIDSGYQIHPVIATRWTGTLRKAKTLVCVMTLETWGTDGLSFFEFVGGQQCANTGYTPGFVHFSCRAPRRGTQDSSAPPVVDLIAFLRSLAPLCEQLAPGWTSRVGEDWARGHREATGGIVKAEEFRVLMEACQVGVKKDKDEKKINGGAAKKVIDPGQKTTLDGFFKISPAKKVKGEKV
;
A
#
# COMPACT_ATOMS: atom_id res chain seq x y z
N MET A 1 -22.57 -6.80 93.03
CA MET A 1 -23.32 -5.74 93.75
C MET A 1 -22.46 -4.48 93.78
N PRO A 2 -23.03 -3.26 93.91
CA PRO A 2 -23.92 -2.55 92.99
C PRO A 2 -23.27 -1.16 92.67
N PRO A 3 -23.96 0.00 92.69
CA PRO A 3 -25.09 0.50 91.90
C PRO A 3 -24.62 1.49 90.79
N LYS A 4 -25.25 1.65 89.61
CA LYS A 4 -26.57 2.24 89.26
C LYS A 4 -26.71 3.77 89.42
N ARG A 5 -27.26 4.38 88.33
CA ARG A 5 -28.17 5.56 88.26
C ARG A 5 -27.50 6.95 88.42
N THR A 6 -27.97 8.04 87.77
CA THR A 6 -29.24 8.25 87.03
C THR A 6 -29.12 9.25 85.87
N LEU A 7 -29.91 9.01 84.80
CA LEU A 7 -30.42 9.98 83.79
C LEU A 7 -31.52 10.89 84.43
N PRO A 8 -32.24 11.84 83.76
CA PRO A 8 -32.40 12.13 82.31
C PRO A 8 -32.30 13.66 81.97
N PHE A 9 -32.91 14.31 80.94
CA PHE A 9 -33.89 14.00 79.88
C PHE A 9 -33.74 15.00 78.69
N SER A 10 -34.40 14.72 77.55
CA SER A 10 -34.71 15.65 76.42
C SER A 10 -33.54 16.09 75.49
N SER A 11 -33.64 16.10 74.15
CA SER A 11 -34.70 15.65 73.21
C SER A 11 -34.12 15.26 71.83
N GLN A 12 -34.84 14.42 71.08
CA GLN A 12 -34.55 13.95 69.70
C GLN A 12 -35.07 14.93 68.61
N PRO A 13 -34.91 14.72 67.27
CA PRO A 13 -34.22 13.64 66.52
C PRO A 13 -33.22 14.12 65.43
N PRO A 14 -32.40 13.22 64.83
CA PRO A 14 -31.65 13.50 63.60
C PRO A 14 -32.56 13.44 62.35
N ALA A 15 -32.38 14.39 61.42
CA ALA A 15 -33.21 14.53 60.22
C ALA A 15 -32.78 13.61 59.05
N ALA A 16 -33.73 13.32 58.16
CA ALA A 16 -33.62 12.29 57.13
C ALA A 16 -32.84 12.69 55.86
N SER A 17 -32.30 11.67 55.17
CA SER A 17 -31.64 11.78 53.86
C SER A 17 -32.59 12.20 52.73
N PRO A 18 -32.18 13.10 51.80
CA PRO A 18 -32.99 13.46 50.65
C PRO A 18 -32.96 12.39 49.52
N PRO A 19 -34.01 12.30 48.68
CA PRO A 19 -34.28 11.12 47.85
C PRO A 19 -33.55 11.06 46.49
N SER A 20 -33.44 9.85 45.97
CA SER A 20 -32.86 9.53 44.65
C SER A 20 -33.72 10.04 43.48
N LYS A 21 -33.08 10.64 42.46
CA LYS A 21 -33.74 11.10 41.25
C LYS A 21 -33.87 9.96 40.23
N LYS A 22 -35.11 9.69 39.79
CA LYS A 22 -35.44 8.66 38.79
C LYS A 22 -34.89 9.02 37.39
N PRO A 23 -34.50 8.03 36.56
CA PRO A 23 -34.06 8.27 35.19
C PRO A 23 -35.23 8.66 34.27
N ARG A 24 -34.92 9.49 33.26
CA ARG A 24 -35.86 10.05 32.29
C ARG A 24 -36.06 9.08 31.10
N PRO A 25 -37.29 8.88 30.59
CA PRO A 25 -37.53 7.91 29.52
C PRO A 25 -36.93 8.33 28.17
N SER A 26 -36.36 7.37 27.45
CA SER A 26 -35.83 7.51 26.09
C SER A 26 -36.94 7.54 25.04
N PRO A 27 -36.82 8.35 23.95
CA PRO A 27 -37.85 8.44 22.92
C PRO A 27 -37.99 7.15 22.10
N THR A 28 -39.23 6.79 21.80
CA THR A 28 -39.62 5.59 21.06
C THR A 28 -39.20 5.67 19.59
N ARG A 29 -38.37 4.72 19.15
CA ARG A 29 -37.99 4.54 17.74
C ARG A 29 -39.17 3.94 16.96
N PRO A 30 -39.54 4.45 15.77
CA PRO A 30 -40.65 3.90 15.00
C PRO A 30 -40.38 2.44 14.59
N LYS A 31 -41.42 1.60 14.67
CA LYS A 31 -41.35 0.17 14.31
C LYS A 31 -41.03 0.03 12.82
N LYS A 32 -39.89 -0.58 12.48
CA LYS A 32 -39.65 -1.05 11.11
C LYS A 32 -40.68 -2.12 10.78
N HIS A 33 -41.40 -1.95 9.67
CA HIS A 33 -42.19 -3.03 9.08
C HIS A 33 -41.28 -4.22 8.78
N SER A 34 -41.73 -5.41 9.16
CA SER A 34 -41.07 -6.68 8.85
C SER A 34 -41.16 -6.93 7.35
N ARG A 35 -40.08 -6.67 6.61
CA ARG A 35 -39.89 -7.27 5.29
C ARG A 35 -39.79 -8.78 5.48
N SER A 36 -40.59 -9.53 4.73
CA SER A 36 -40.48 -10.98 4.58
C SER A 36 -39.04 -11.36 4.20
N PRO A 37 -38.54 -12.54 4.62
CA PRO A 37 -37.23 -13.00 4.24
C PRO A 37 -37.19 -13.18 2.72
N SER A 38 -36.39 -12.37 2.04
CA SER A 38 -36.01 -12.64 0.66
C SER A 38 -35.31 -14.01 0.61
N PRO A 39 -35.50 -14.80 -0.46
CA PRO A 39 -34.84 -16.10 -0.57
C PRO A 39 -33.34 -15.92 -0.43
N VAL A 40 -32.67 -16.91 0.19
CA VAL A 40 -31.21 -16.92 0.30
C VAL A 40 -30.63 -17.02 -1.10
N THR A 41 -30.32 -15.87 -1.69
CA THR A 41 -29.49 -15.79 -2.89
C THR A 41 -28.15 -16.41 -2.52
N THR A 42 -27.87 -17.56 -3.13
CA THR A 42 -26.54 -18.16 -3.07
C THR A 42 -25.53 -17.11 -3.50
N LEU A 43 -24.50 -16.89 -2.69
CA LEU A 43 -23.38 -16.02 -3.04
C LEU A 43 -22.72 -16.60 -4.30
N ARG A 44 -22.98 -15.97 -5.45
CA ARG A 44 -22.39 -16.34 -6.74
C ARG A 44 -21.33 -15.31 -7.10
N ASP A 45 -20.18 -15.79 -7.54
CA ASP A 45 -19.15 -14.94 -8.13
C ASP A 45 -19.70 -14.35 -9.44
N LYS A 46 -19.51 -13.05 -9.68
CA LYS A 46 -19.95 -12.35 -10.91
C LYS A 46 -18.88 -12.37 -12.02
N ALA A 47 -17.64 -12.68 -11.66
CA ALA A 47 -16.50 -12.81 -12.57
C ALA A 47 -16.83 -13.71 -13.77
N GLY A 48 -16.41 -13.32 -14.98
CA GLY A 48 -16.67 -14.08 -16.21
C GLY A 48 -18.14 -14.05 -16.68
N HIS A 49 -19.00 -13.21 -16.11
CA HIS A 49 -20.43 -13.15 -16.45
C HIS A 49 -20.94 -11.73 -16.73
N GLY A 50 -21.82 -11.59 -17.72
CA GLY A 50 -22.46 -10.32 -18.06
C GLY A 50 -21.45 -9.25 -18.49
N GLU A 51 -21.51 -8.08 -17.87
CA GLU A 51 -20.56 -6.98 -18.07
C GLU A 51 -19.13 -7.33 -17.59
N TRP A 52 -19.00 -8.29 -16.67
CA TRP A 52 -17.74 -8.74 -16.07
C TRP A 52 -17.09 -9.92 -16.80
N LYS A 53 -17.46 -10.16 -18.07
CA LYS A 53 -16.94 -11.26 -18.90
C LYS A 53 -15.40 -11.28 -19.04
N ASP A 54 -14.78 -10.10 -19.06
CA ASP A 54 -13.33 -9.89 -19.20
C ASP A 54 -12.68 -9.54 -17.84
N TRP A 55 -13.35 -9.82 -16.72
CA TRP A 55 -12.81 -9.64 -15.37
C TRP A 55 -12.38 -11.01 -14.79
N PRO A 56 -11.19 -11.12 -14.16
CA PRO A 56 -10.26 -10.05 -13.78
C PRO A 56 -9.31 -9.59 -14.89
N ALA A 57 -9.24 -10.30 -16.00
CA ALA A 57 -8.43 -10.00 -17.18
C ALA A 57 -9.09 -10.65 -18.42
N PRO A 58 -8.73 -10.24 -19.66
CA PRO A 58 -9.29 -10.82 -20.88
C PRO A 58 -9.23 -12.35 -20.89
N GLN A 59 -10.32 -13.00 -21.30
CA GLN A 59 -10.50 -14.45 -21.18
C GLN A 59 -9.37 -15.25 -21.85
N GLU A 60 -8.87 -14.76 -23.00
CA GLU A 60 -7.74 -15.34 -23.73
C GLU A 60 -6.45 -15.35 -22.91
N GLN A 61 -6.06 -14.22 -22.30
CA GLN A 61 -4.88 -14.15 -21.42
C GLN A 61 -5.02 -15.10 -20.23
N MET A 62 -6.24 -15.17 -19.66
CA MET A 62 -6.54 -16.06 -18.53
C MET A 62 -6.41 -17.54 -18.90
N GLU A 63 -6.79 -17.98 -20.11
CA GLU A 63 -6.56 -19.37 -20.53
C GLU A 63 -5.10 -19.62 -20.90
N THR A 64 -4.46 -18.75 -21.67
CA THR A 64 -3.03 -18.88 -22.03
C THR A 64 -2.15 -19.01 -20.79
N ALA A 65 -2.41 -18.23 -19.74
CA ALA A 65 -1.71 -18.37 -18.46
C ALA A 65 -2.00 -19.69 -17.73
N ARG A 66 -3.24 -20.22 -17.80
CA ARG A 66 -3.56 -21.57 -17.26
C ARG A 66 -2.82 -22.66 -18.02
N GLU A 67 -2.80 -22.60 -19.35
CA GLU A 67 -2.09 -23.58 -20.19
C GLU A 67 -0.58 -23.54 -19.92
N TRP A 68 0.00 -22.35 -19.79
CA TRP A 68 1.42 -22.17 -19.44
C TRP A 68 1.77 -22.77 -18.06
N ILE A 69 0.91 -22.61 -17.06
CA ILE A 69 1.09 -23.26 -15.75
C ILE A 69 0.94 -24.79 -15.85
N ARG A 70 -0.04 -25.30 -16.62
CA ARG A 70 -0.18 -26.76 -16.85
C ARG A 70 1.04 -27.34 -17.57
N GLU A 71 1.63 -26.60 -18.50
CA GLU A 71 2.86 -26.97 -19.19
C GLU A 71 4.05 -27.06 -18.21
N CYS A 72 4.22 -26.05 -17.34
CA CYS A 72 5.26 -26.06 -16.32
C CYS A 72 5.23 -27.32 -15.44
N VAL A 73 4.03 -27.74 -15.01
CA VAL A 73 3.82 -28.95 -14.20
C VAL A 73 4.10 -30.21 -15.02
N LYS A 74 3.49 -30.32 -16.21
CA LYS A 74 3.62 -31.50 -17.09
C LYS A 74 5.06 -31.74 -17.56
N GLY A 75 5.78 -30.67 -17.89
CA GLY A 75 7.17 -30.69 -18.34
C GLY A 75 8.20 -30.76 -17.21
N LYS A 76 7.76 -30.76 -15.94
CA LYS A 76 8.65 -30.71 -14.75
C LYS A 76 9.67 -29.58 -14.85
N HIS A 77 9.20 -28.39 -15.18
CA HIS A 77 10.06 -27.23 -15.35
C HIS A 77 10.61 -26.72 -14.01
N ARG A 78 11.84 -26.21 -14.03
CA ARG A 78 12.41 -25.40 -12.95
C ARG A 78 11.80 -24.01 -13.01
N VAL A 79 10.78 -23.79 -12.17
CA VAL A 79 9.97 -22.56 -12.13
C VAL A 79 10.51 -21.63 -11.04
N LEU A 80 10.89 -20.41 -11.45
CA LEU A 80 11.27 -19.35 -10.51
C LEU A 80 10.16 -18.29 -10.42
N LEU A 81 9.55 -18.15 -9.26
CA LEU A 81 8.59 -17.08 -8.95
C LEU A 81 9.36 -15.81 -8.54
N ILE A 82 9.00 -14.67 -9.11
CA ILE A 82 9.67 -13.39 -8.92
C ILE A 82 8.64 -12.32 -8.53
N PRO A 83 8.14 -12.35 -7.27
CA PRO A 83 7.17 -11.36 -6.78
C PRO A 83 7.79 -10.00 -6.54
N ASP A 84 6.99 -8.93 -6.63
CA ASP A 84 7.38 -7.69 -5.98
C ASP A 84 7.45 -7.87 -4.46
N LYS A 85 8.28 -7.05 -3.84
CA LYS A 85 8.68 -7.00 -2.43
C LYS A 85 7.55 -6.70 -1.42
N ASP A 86 6.30 -6.57 -1.85
CA ASP A 86 5.21 -6.07 -1.02
C ASP A 86 4.04 -7.05 -0.84
N ALA A 87 2.99 -6.64 -0.13
CA ALA A 87 1.95 -7.58 0.29
C ALA A 87 1.19 -8.20 -0.90
N ASP A 88 1.01 -7.51 -2.03
CA ASP A 88 0.27 -8.09 -3.16
C ASP A 88 1.16 -9.05 -3.97
N GLY A 89 2.36 -8.62 -4.37
CA GLY A 89 3.38 -9.49 -4.97
C GLY A 89 3.71 -10.74 -4.13
N LEU A 90 4.02 -10.58 -2.84
CA LEU A 90 4.34 -11.72 -1.96
C LEU A 90 3.14 -12.66 -1.78
N SER A 91 1.91 -12.13 -1.68
CA SER A 91 0.70 -12.97 -1.66
C SER A 91 0.48 -13.71 -2.97
N SER A 92 0.74 -13.06 -4.10
CA SER A 92 0.65 -13.67 -5.44
C SER A 92 1.58 -14.88 -5.56
N ALA A 93 2.84 -14.76 -5.10
CA ALA A 93 3.77 -15.88 -5.08
C ALA A 93 3.34 -17.00 -4.12
N CYS A 94 2.86 -16.66 -2.92
CA CYS A 94 2.38 -17.64 -1.94
C CYS A 94 1.18 -18.45 -2.49
N LEU A 95 0.22 -17.77 -3.12
CA LEU A 95 -0.97 -18.37 -3.72
C LEU A 95 -0.59 -19.26 -4.92
N LEU A 96 0.26 -18.76 -5.81
CA LEU A 96 0.68 -19.50 -6.99
C LEU A 96 1.52 -20.73 -6.61
N ALA A 97 2.40 -20.63 -5.62
CA ALA A 97 3.16 -21.78 -5.11
C ALA A 97 2.24 -22.86 -4.52
N HIS A 98 1.21 -22.48 -3.76
CA HIS A 98 0.21 -23.43 -3.28
C HIS A 98 -0.57 -24.07 -4.45
N THR A 99 -0.78 -23.34 -5.54
CA THR A 99 -1.42 -23.86 -6.76
C THR A 99 -0.55 -24.91 -7.46
N PHE A 100 0.75 -24.63 -7.64
CA PHE A 100 1.72 -25.57 -8.20
C PHE A 100 1.79 -26.86 -7.36
N HIS A 101 1.89 -26.76 -6.04
CA HIS A 101 1.89 -27.94 -5.17
C HIS A 101 0.58 -28.74 -5.25
N THR A 102 -0.58 -28.07 -5.37
CA THR A 102 -1.88 -28.75 -5.50
C THR A 102 -2.05 -29.44 -6.86
N LEU A 103 -1.36 -28.94 -7.90
CA LEU A 103 -1.24 -29.59 -9.21
C LEU A 103 -0.23 -30.75 -9.24
N GLY A 104 0.48 -31.02 -8.14
CA GLY A 104 1.49 -32.07 -8.05
C GLY A 104 2.85 -31.69 -8.64
N HIS A 105 3.17 -30.38 -8.77
CA HIS A 105 4.51 -29.93 -9.11
C HIS A 105 5.50 -30.29 -8.00
N ASP A 106 6.71 -30.70 -8.38
CA ASP A 106 7.75 -31.07 -7.43
C ASP A 106 8.24 -29.82 -6.65
N PRO A 107 8.21 -29.82 -5.30
CA PRO A 107 8.72 -28.69 -4.51
C PRO A 107 10.21 -28.37 -4.76
N SER A 108 11.02 -29.34 -5.19
CA SER A 108 12.43 -29.11 -5.56
C SER A 108 12.58 -28.29 -6.84
N LEU A 109 11.55 -28.31 -7.70
CA LEU A 109 11.48 -27.63 -9.00
C LEU A 109 10.74 -26.28 -8.94
N LEU A 110 10.45 -25.76 -7.74
CA LEU A 110 9.81 -24.47 -7.54
C LEU A 110 10.59 -23.63 -6.51
N GLN A 111 11.08 -22.47 -6.93
CA GLN A 111 11.76 -21.52 -6.04
C GLN A 111 11.17 -20.11 -6.14
N VAL A 112 11.52 -19.27 -5.17
CA VAL A 112 11.11 -17.86 -5.11
C VAL A 112 12.33 -16.98 -5.00
N TYR A 113 12.50 -16.07 -5.97
CA TYR A 113 13.55 -15.06 -5.95
C TYR A 113 13.00 -13.73 -5.45
N HIS A 114 13.52 -13.26 -4.31
CA HIS A 114 13.23 -11.94 -3.78
C HIS A 114 14.24 -10.94 -4.33
N LEU A 115 13.76 -9.97 -5.10
CA LEU A 115 14.58 -8.89 -5.66
C LEU A 115 15.33 -8.14 -4.54
N PRO A 116 16.67 -8.08 -4.54
CA PRO A 116 17.43 -7.36 -3.53
C PRO A 116 17.37 -5.85 -3.77
N ARG A 117 17.53 -5.07 -2.70
CA ARG A 117 17.52 -3.59 -2.76
C ARG A 117 18.52 -3.01 -3.78
N SER A 118 19.68 -3.64 -3.91
CA SER A 118 20.74 -3.27 -4.86
C SER A 118 20.34 -3.42 -6.34
N ALA A 119 19.33 -4.23 -6.64
CA ALA A 119 18.85 -4.42 -8.00
C ALA A 119 17.84 -3.34 -8.46
N THR A 120 17.39 -2.44 -7.56
CA THR A 120 16.42 -1.33 -7.77
C THR A 120 15.03 -1.71 -8.31
N ASN A 121 14.96 -2.40 -9.45
CA ASN A 121 13.75 -3.00 -10.05
C ASN A 121 14.11 -4.25 -10.90
N ILE A 122 13.09 -5.03 -11.29
CA ILE A 122 13.23 -6.28 -12.04
C ILE A 122 13.92 -6.13 -13.43
N HIS A 123 14.02 -4.92 -13.98
CA HIS A 123 14.64 -4.69 -15.30
C HIS A 123 16.12 -4.33 -15.23
N SER A 124 16.75 -4.33 -14.05
CA SER A 124 18.18 -4.07 -13.93
C SER A 124 19.01 -5.28 -14.35
N ASP A 125 20.25 -5.03 -14.79
CA ASP A 125 21.17 -6.11 -15.14
C ASP A 125 21.59 -6.93 -13.91
N ARG A 126 21.51 -6.33 -12.71
CA ARG A 126 21.68 -7.05 -11.44
C ARG A 126 20.56 -8.07 -11.24
N ALA A 127 19.29 -7.69 -11.44
CA ALA A 127 18.16 -8.61 -11.35
C ALA A 127 18.30 -9.76 -12.35
N ARG A 128 18.62 -9.45 -13.62
CA ARG A 128 18.89 -10.45 -14.67
C ARG A 128 19.97 -11.44 -14.25
N SER A 129 21.12 -10.93 -13.80
CA SER A 129 22.29 -11.74 -13.43
C SER A 129 21.97 -12.66 -12.25
N ASP A 130 21.31 -12.13 -11.22
CA ASP A 130 20.93 -12.91 -10.04
C ASP A 130 19.93 -14.03 -10.39
N ILE A 131 18.91 -13.72 -11.19
CA ILE A 131 17.94 -14.71 -11.69
C ILE A 131 18.62 -15.82 -12.50
N LEU A 132 19.47 -15.44 -13.47
CA LEU A 132 20.20 -16.41 -14.30
C LEU A 132 21.21 -17.25 -13.50
N SER A 133 21.73 -16.72 -12.39
CA SER A 133 22.63 -17.45 -11.49
C SER A 133 21.93 -18.43 -10.54
N THR A 134 20.60 -18.33 -10.39
CA THR A 134 19.83 -19.16 -9.46
C THR A 134 19.97 -20.64 -9.82
N GLN A 135 20.25 -21.50 -8.83
CA GLN A 135 20.41 -22.94 -9.03
C GLN A 135 19.28 -23.71 -8.35
N PHE A 136 18.73 -24.69 -9.06
CA PHE A 136 17.85 -25.70 -8.52
C PHE A 136 18.65 -26.96 -8.22
N PRO A 137 18.31 -27.68 -7.13
CA PRO A 137 18.87 -29.00 -6.89
C PRO A 137 18.43 -29.98 -7.99
N ALA A 138 19.10 -31.12 -8.05
CA ALA A 138 18.59 -32.32 -8.72
C ALA A 138 17.14 -32.59 -8.26
N ALA A 139 16.22 -32.79 -9.21
CA ALA A 139 14.85 -33.16 -8.91
C ALA A 139 14.76 -34.61 -8.40
N ASN A 140 15.72 -35.46 -8.78
CA ASN A 140 15.69 -36.88 -8.44
C ASN A 140 17.07 -37.38 -7.95
N GLN A 141 17.27 -37.39 -6.62
CA GLN A 141 18.52 -37.82 -5.95
C GLN A 141 18.92 -39.30 -6.16
N HIS A 142 18.16 -40.05 -6.97
CA HIS A 142 18.42 -41.45 -7.32
C HIS A 142 18.69 -41.64 -8.82
N ASN A 143 18.89 -40.56 -9.58
CA ASN A 143 19.16 -40.61 -11.00
C ASN A 143 20.45 -39.82 -11.27
N ASP A 144 21.56 -40.52 -11.45
CA ASP A 144 22.92 -39.94 -11.48
C ASP A 144 23.15 -38.95 -12.65
N ASP A 145 22.23 -38.89 -13.62
CA ASP A 145 22.25 -37.96 -14.77
C ASP A 145 21.54 -36.60 -14.50
N ASP A 146 20.86 -36.40 -13.35
CA ASP A 146 20.16 -35.15 -13.01
C ASP A 146 21.01 -34.27 -12.07
N GLU A 147 21.86 -33.42 -12.64
CA GLU A 147 22.69 -32.46 -11.88
C GLU A 147 21.93 -31.20 -11.41
N GLY A 148 20.63 -31.06 -11.69
CA GLY A 148 19.84 -29.86 -11.40
C GLY A 148 20.03 -28.73 -12.43
N GLY A 149 20.19 -27.48 -11.98
CA GLY A 149 20.62 -26.35 -12.83
C GLY A 149 19.74 -25.09 -12.79
N THR A 150 19.91 -24.22 -13.80
CA THR A 150 19.27 -22.88 -13.90
C THR A 150 17.77 -22.93 -14.19
N PRO A 151 16.98 -21.87 -13.91
CA PRO A 151 15.55 -21.84 -14.21
C PRO A 151 15.27 -22.11 -15.70
N THR A 152 14.16 -22.79 -15.99
CA THR A 152 13.67 -23.00 -17.37
C THR A 152 12.40 -22.19 -17.66
N ARG A 153 11.75 -21.68 -16.61
CA ARG A 153 10.50 -20.95 -16.62
C ARG A 153 10.57 -19.87 -15.53
N CYS A 154 10.21 -18.63 -15.84
CA CYS A 154 10.09 -17.56 -14.85
C CYS A 154 8.65 -17.06 -14.77
N ILE A 155 8.18 -16.74 -13.56
CA ILE A 155 6.90 -16.07 -13.36
C ILE A 155 7.13 -14.78 -12.59
N VAL A 156 6.99 -13.65 -13.28
CA VAL A 156 7.13 -12.33 -12.67
C VAL A 156 5.74 -11.87 -12.22
N LEU A 157 5.62 -11.49 -10.94
CA LEU A 157 4.35 -11.19 -10.30
C LEU A 157 4.40 -9.76 -9.74
N ASP A 158 3.38 -8.96 -10.05
CA ASP A 158 3.12 -7.64 -9.46
C ASP A 158 4.15 -6.55 -9.82
N GLN A 159 4.90 -6.77 -10.90
CA GLN A 159 5.90 -5.88 -11.46
C GLN A 159 6.22 -6.32 -12.89
N GLY A 160 6.91 -5.47 -13.66
CA GLY A 160 7.47 -5.84 -14.97
C GLY A 160 6.73 -5.29 -16.17
N SER A 161 5.51 -4.73 -16.01
CA SER A 161 4.74 -4.13 -17.10
C SER A 161 5.28 -2.78 -17.58
N ARG A 162 6.35 -2.82 -18.37
CA ARG A 162 6.85 -1.68 -19.17
C ARG A 162 7.64 -2.18 -20.38
N PRO A 163 7.75 -1.41 -21.47
CA PRO A 163 8.60 -1.77 -22.60
C PRO A 163 10.08 -1.78 -22.19
N GLY A 164 10.87 -2.61 -22.87
CA GLY A 164 12.30 -2.73 -22.63
C GLY A 164 12.90 -4.05 -23.15
N PRO A 165 14.19 -4.30 -22.88
CA PRO A 165 14.79 -5.62 -23.10
C PRO A 165 14.13 -6.68 -22.20
N ALA A 166 14.31 -7.95 -22.55
CA ALA A 166 13.77 -9.09 -21.81
C ALA A 166 14.04 -9.01 -20.30
N LEU A 167 13.04 -9.41 -19.51
CA LEU A 167 13.17 -9.52 -18.05
C LEU A 167 14.21 -10.58 -17.69
N VAL A 168 14.17 -11.72 -18.39
CA VAL A 168 15.12 -12.82 -18.21
C VAL A 168 15.53 -13.33 -19.60
N PRO A 169 16.67 -12.85 -20.16
CA PRO A 169 17.10 -13.24 -21.50
C PRO A 169 17.25 -14.76 -21.65
N GLY A 170 16.64 -15.33 -22.68
CA GLY A 170 16.70 -16.77 -22.97
C GLY A 170 15.75 -17.67 -22.16
N ILE A 171 14.97 -17.13 -21.23
CA ILE A 171 14.03 -17.91 -20.41
C ILE A 171 12.59 -17.46 -20.69
N GLU A 172 11.72 -18.43 -21.00
CA GLU A 172 10.28 -18.19 -21.17
C GLU A 172 9.68 -17.64 -19.87
N THR A 173 9.00 -16.51 -19.97
CA THR A 173 8.51 -15.75 -18.81
C THR A 173 7.02 -15.52 -18.88
N LEU A 174 6.28 -15.92 -17.84
CA LEU A 174 4.90 -15.49 -17.61
C LEU A 174 4.93 -14.22 -16.75
N LEU A 175 4.35 -13.13 -17.25
CA LEU A 175 4.17 -11.86 -16.55
C LEU A 175 2.73 -11.75 -16.08
N ILE A 176 2.51 -11.68 -14.76
CA ILE A 176 1.19 -11.46 -14.15
C ILE A 176 1.24 -10.16 -13.35
N ASP A 177 0.48 -9.16 -13.77
CA ASP A 177 0.60 -7.79 -13.24
C ASP A 177 -0.72 -7.00 -13.40
N HIS A 178 -0.87 -5.92 -12.65
CA HIS A 178 -2.04 -5.03 -12.70
C HIS A 178 -1.67 -3.55 -12.92
N HIS A 179 -0.37 -3.23 -12.98
CA HIS A 179 0.12 -1.90 -13.27
C HIS A 179 -0.25 -1.43 -14.68
N LEU A 180 -0.50 -0.13 -14.86
CA LEU A 180 -0.93 0.43 -16.15
C LEU A 180 0.21 0.39 -17.18
N SER A 181 0.06 -0.45 -18.20
CA SER A 181 0.92 -0.45 -19.38
C SER A 181 0.24 -1.06 -20.61
N ASP A 182 0.44 -0.42 -21.76
CA ASP A 182 0.05 -0.91 -23.09
C ASP A 182 1.24 -1.53 -23.84
N SER A 183 2.37 -1.71 -23.16
CA SER A 183 3.62 -2.20 -23.75
C SER A 183 4.46 -2.95 -22.71
N PHE A 184 5.09 -4.03 -23.17
CA PHE A 184 5.71 -5.04 -22.32
C PHE A 184 7.16 -5.32 -22.77
N PRO A 185 7.97 -5.99 -21.94
CA PRO A 185 9.33 -6.37 -22.30
C PRO A 185 9.39 -7.22 -23.58
N SER A 186 10.47 -7.09 -24.33
CA SER A 186 10.75 -7.96 -25.49
C SER A 186 11.15 -9.38 -25.07
N GLY A 187 11.09 -10.33 -26.02
CA GLY A 187 11.49 -11.73 -25.81
C GLY A 187 10.30 -12.68 -25.63
N PRO A 188 10.55 -13.93 -25.21
CA PRO A 188 9.51 -14.97 -25.05
C PRO A 188 8.71 -14.72 -23.76
N ILE A 189 7.78 -13.77 -23.83
CA ILE A 189 6.93 -13.36 -22.71
C ILE A 189 5.45 -13.63 -22.99
N THR A 190 4.80 -14.32 -22.06
CA THR A 190 3.33 -14.45 -21.99
C THR A 190 2.83 -13.42 -20.98
N VAL A 191 1.82 -12.63 -21.35
CA VAL A 191 1.31 -11.54 -20.48
C VAL A 191 -0.12 -11.83 -20.04
N LEU A 192 -0.34 -11.75 -18.73
CA LEU A 192 -1.65 -11.71 -18.10
C LEU A 192 -1.78 -10.41 -17.30
N SER A 193 -2.64 -9.49 -17.75
CA SER A 193 -2.79 -8.19 -17.11
C SER A 193 -4.24 -7.80 -16.82
N ALA A 194 -4.48 -7.34 -15.59
CA ALA A 194 -5.77 -6.81 -15.15
C ALA A 194 -5.93 -5.29 -15.41
N CYS A 195 -4.90 -4.60 -15.93
CA CYS A 195 -4.81 -3.14 -15.87
C CYS A 195 -5.92 -2.36 -16.62
N HIS A 196 -6.59 -3.00 -17.58
CA HIS A 196 -7.73 -2.46 -18.35
C HIS A 196 -9.09 -3.07 -17.96
N SER A 197 -9.11 -4.15 -17.18
CA SER A 197 -10.33 -4.83 -16.73
C SER A 197 -10.85 -4.17 -15.46
N LEU A 198 -11.63 -3.10 -15.61
CA LEU A 198 -12.17 -2.34 -14.48
C LEU A 198 -13.26 -3.15 -13.73
N PRO A 199 -13.38 -3.00 -12.39
CA PRO A 199 -12.37 -2.42 -11.49
C PRO A 199 -11.13 -3.32 -11.43
N VAL A 200 -9.96 -2.70 -11.59
CA VAL A 200 -8.66 -3.41 -11.69
C VAL A 200 -8.46 -4.32 -10.48
N ALA A 201 -8.38 -5.62 -10.72
CA ALA A 201 -7.97 -6.59 -9.72
C ALA A 201 -6.51 -6.36 -9.32
N THR A 202 -6.16 -6.59 -8.07
CA THR A 202 -4.73 -6.69 -7.68
C THR A 202 -4.13 -7.97 -8.25
N THR A 203 -2.81 -8.06 -8.34
CA THR A 203 -2.13 -9.28 -8.83
C THR A 203 -2.54 -10.50 -8.01
N SER A 204 -2.69 -10.40 -6.69
CA SER A 204 -3.13 -11.54 -5.86
C SER A 204 -4.58 -11.97 -6.10
N LEU A 205 -5.47 -11.06 -6.47
CA LEU A 205 -6.84 -11.39 -6.90
C LEU A 205 -6.86 -12.01 -8.31
N LEU A 206 -6.03 -11.51 -9.22
CA LEU A 206 -5.85 -12.03 -10.57
C LEU A 206 -5.33 -13.49 -10.52
N VAL A 207 -4.31 -13.75 -9.69
CA VAL A 207 -3.78 -15.10 -9.44
C VAL A 207 -4.81 -15.96 -8.68
N TYR A 208 -5.57 -15.41 -7.72
CA TYR A 208 -6.64 -16.17 -7.04
C TYR A 208 -7.68 -16.71 -8.03
N GLU A 209 -8.17 -15.90 -8.95
CA GLU A 209 -9.15 -16.30 -9.97
C GLU A 209 -8.55 -17.27 -11.00
N LEU A 210 -7.30 -17.04 -11.42
CA LEU A 210 -6.54 -17.95 -12.29
C LEU A 210 -6.44 -19.35 -11.66
N SER A 211 -5.93 -19.41 -10.42
CA SER A 211 -5.75 -20.64 -9.65
C SER A 211 -7.06 -21.33 -9.28
N SER A 212 -8.09 -20.57 -8.90
CA SER A 212 -9.41 -21.09 -8.56
C SER A 212 -10.17 -21.66 -9.77
N THR A 213 -9.80 -21.24 -10.98
CA THR A 213 -10.32 -21.81 -12.24
C THR A 213 -9.51 -23.05 -12.65
N LEU A 214 -8.19 -23.02 -12.45
CA LEU A 214 -7.28 -24.12 -12.75
C LEU A 214 -7.45 -25.32 -11.80
N VAL A 215 -7.73 -25.04 -10.52
CA VAL A 215 -7.93 -26.01 -9.45
C VAL A 215 -9.15 -25.61 -8.62
N PRO A 216 -10.37 -26.10 -8.94
CA PRO A 216 -11.61 -25.64 -8.32
C PRO A 216 -11.68 -25.77 -6.79
N THR A 217 -10.95 -26.71 -6.18
CA THR A 217 -10.87 -26.90 -4.72
C THR A 217 -10.13 -25.76 -4.00
N LEU A 218 -9.39 -24.92 -4.73
CA LEU A 218 -8.75 -23.72 -4.18
C LEU A 218 -9.71 -22.53 -4.03
N ARG A 219 -10.88 -22.55 -4.68
CA ARG A 219 -11.85 -21.45 -4.58
C ARG A 219 -12.44 -21.41 -3.17
N GLY A 220 -12.23 -20.31 -2.45
CA GLY A 220 -12.66 -20.14 -1.07
C GLY A 220 -11.89 -21.01 -0.07
N SER A 221 -10.72 -21.57 -0.42
CA SER A 221 -9.90 -22.32 0.53
C SER A 221 -9.18 -21.38 1.52
N GLY A 222 -8.81 -21.91 2.69
CA GLY A 222 -8.11 -21.13 3.73
C GLY A 222 -6.79 -20.52 3.25
N PRO A 223 -5.86 -21.29 2.66
CA PRO A 223 -4.56 -20.78 2.20
C PRO A 223 -4.66 -19.71 1.12
N THR A 224 -5.39 -19.99 0.03
CA THR A 224 -5.49 -19.08 -1.12
C THR A 224 -6.35 -17.87 -0.79
N GLY A 225 -7.43 -18.06 -0.03
CA GLY A 225 -8.29 -16.97 0.43
C GLY A 225 -7.56 -16.02 1.39
N LEU A 226 -6.71 -16.55 2.29
CA LEU A 226 -5.85 -15.73 3.14
C LEU A 226 -4.88 -14.90 2.31
N ALA A 227 -4.15 -15.52 1.38
CA ALA A 227 -3.17 -14.82 0.54
C ALA A 227 -3.85 -13.72 -0.31
N ALA A 228 -4.93 -14.07 -1.02
CA ALA A 228 -5.71 -13.13 -1.83
C ALA A 228 -6.24 -11.94 -1.02
N LEU A 229 -6.74 -12.17 0.20
CA LEU A 229 -7.20 -11.10 1.08
C LEU A 229 -6.06 -10.21 1.60
N VAL A 230 -4.90 -10.79 1.93
CA VAL A 230 -3.71 -10.04 2.36
C VAL A 230 -3.20 -9.15 1.23
N GLY A 231 -3.11 -9.65 0.00
CA GLY A 231 -2.62 -8.87 -1.14
C GLY A 231 -3.61 -7.78 -1.55
N ALA A 232 -4.89 -8.13 -1.74
CA ALA A 232 -5.94 -7.16 -2.06
C ALA A 232 -6.06 -6.02 -1.01
N TYR A 233 -5.81 -6.33 0.27
CA TYR A 233 -5.74 -5.32 1.33
C TYR A 233 -4.44 -4.50 1.32
N GLY A 234 -3.36 -5.00 0.72
CA GLY A 234 -2.10 -4.31 0.47
C GLY A 234 -2.29 -3.03 -0.34
N ASP A 235 -2.92 -3.16 -1.51
CA ASP A 235 -3.07 -2.05 -2.45
C ASP A 235 -4.33 -1.23 -2.24
N LEU A 236 -5.49 -1.92 -2.21
CA LEU A 236 -6.79 -1.26 -2.23
C LEU A 236 -7.24 -0.88 -0.82
N GLY A 237 -6.80 -1.64 0.18
CA GLY A 237 -7.15 -1.47 1.59
C GLY A 237 -8.55 -1.98 1.93
N ALA A 238 -8.69 -2.46 3.17
CA ALA A 238 -9.88 -3.10 3.73
C ALA A 238 -11.23 -2.35 3.58
N GLY A 239 -11.16 -1.03 3.32
CA GLY A 239 -12.31 -0.13 3.19
C GLY A 239 -12.80 0.10 1.76
N LYS A 240 -11.99 -0.18 0.72
CA LYS A 240 -12.47 -0.15 -0.68
C LYS A 240 -13.24 -1.44 -1.01
N LEU A 241 -12.81 -2.59 -0.50
CA LEU A 241 -13.29 -3.92 -0.89
C LEU A 241 -14.55 -4.39 -0.10
N LYS A 242 -15.50 -4.99 -0.84
CA LYS A 242 -16.77 -5.52 -0.31
C LYS A 242 -17.10 -6.90 -0.89
N PHE A 243 -16.38 -7.94 -0.46
CA PHE A 243 -16.67 -9.31 -0.86
C PHE A 243 -18.07 -9.77 -0.42
N GLY A 244 -18.81 -10.42 -1.31
CA GLY A 244 -20.12 -11.01 -1.02
C GLY A 244 -21.24 -10.01 -0.66
N GLY A 245 -21.05 -8.71 -0.94
CA GLY A 245 -22.13 -7.73 -0.83
C GLY A 245 -23.14 -7.94 -1.96
N GLY A 246 -24.39 -8.29 -1.63
CA GLY A 246 -25.49 -8.45 -2.59
C GLY A 246 -26.03 -7.13 -3.17
N GLY A 247 -25.13 -6.23 -3.59
CA GLY A 247 -25.40 -5.06 -4.41
C GLY A 247 -24.77 -5.23 -5.80
N ASP A 248 -25.08 -4.32 -6.73
CA ASP A 248 -24.84 -4.64 -8.14
C ASP A 248 -23.45 -4.31 -8.71
N ASP A 249 -22.70 -3.42 -8.06
CA ASP A 249 -21.72 -2.59 -8.77
C ASP A 249 -20.28 -3.15 -8.97
N GLU A 250 -19.87 -4.27 -8.33
CA GLU A 250 -18.47 -4.72 -8.37
C GLU A 250 -18.31 -6.27 -8.46
N PRO A 251 -17.31 -6.81 -9.20
CA PRO A 251 -17.14 -8.24 -9.50
C PRO A 251 -16.34 -9.04 -8.46
N TRP A 252 -16.03 -8.48 -7.28
CA TRP A 252 -15.13 -9.11 -6.31
C TRP A 252 -15.57 -10.54 -5.92
N PRO A 253 -14.64 -11.49 -5.73
CA PRO A 253 -15.01 -12.89 -5.50
C PRO A 253 -15.78 -13.05 -4.18
N ALA A 254 -17.05 -13.45 -4.28
CA ALA A 254 -17.93 -13.68 -3.14
C ALA A 254 -17.44 -14.87 -2.29
N SER A 255 -16.73 -15.81 -2.90
CA SER A 255 -15.99 -16.89 -2.24
C SER A 255 -14.98 -16.43 -1.18
N LEU A 256 -14.49 -15.18 -1.23
CA LEU A 256 -13.58 -14.62 -0.21
C LEU A 256 -14.32 -14.05 1.03
N ALA A 257 -15.62 -13.80 0.96
CA ALA A 257 -16.37 -13.16 2.05
C ALA A 257 -16.43 -13.98 3.36
N PRO A 258 -16.60 -15.32 3.34
CA PRO A 258 -16.52 -16.15 4.56
C PRO A 258 -15.13 -16.09 5.21
N ILE A 259 -14.07 -16.11 4.38
CA ILE A 259 -12.68 -16.08 4.81
C ILE A 259 -12.33 -14.72 5.42
N GLU A 260 -12.76 -13.61 4.80
CA GLU A 260 -12.58 -12.25 5.34
C GLU A 260 -13.24 -12.11 6.73
N LYS A 261 -14.41 -12.72 6.92
CA LYS A 261 -15.13 -12.74 8.20
C LYS A 261 -14.39 -13.55 9.27
N GLN A 262 -13.84 -14.72 8.90
CA GLN A 262 -13.09 -15.61 9.80
C GLN A 262 -11.73 -15.03 10.23
N LEU A 263 -10.99 -14.44 9.29
CA LEU A 263 -9.70 -13.80 9.56
C LEU A 263 -9.86 -12.41 10.18
N THR A 264 -10.99 -11.75 9.95
CA THR A 264 -11.33 -10.37 10.36
C THR A 264 -10.52 -9.29 9.64
N LYS A 265 -11.21 -8.21 9.22
CA LYS A 265 -10.59 -7.05 8.55
C LYS A 265 -9.43 -6.43 9.36
N SER A 266 -9.51 -6.48 10.70
CA SER A 266 -8.52 -5.91 11.61
C SER A 266 -7.21 -6.70 11.62
N ALA A 267 -7.27 -8.03 11.74
CA ALA A 267 -6.08 -8.86 11.73
C ALA A 267 -5.40 -8.86 10.35
N LEU A 268 -6.19 -8.93 9.26
CA LEU A 268 -5.69 -8.79 7.89
C LEU A 268 -4.96 -7.45 7.70
N SER A 269 -5.56 -6.32 8.10
CA SER A 269 -4.92 -5.00 7.98
C SER A 269 -3.63 -4.87 8.80
N LYS A 270 -3.55 -5.53 9.97
CA LYS A 270 -2.32 -5.59 10.77
C LYS A 270 -1.24 -6.46 10.12
N ALA A 271 -1.61 -7.64 9.61
CA ALA A 271 -0.70 -8.52 8.89
C ALA A 271 -0.11 -7.83 7.66
N VAL A 272 -0.94 -7.15 6.84
CA VAL A 272 -0.49 -6.33 5.71
C VAL A 272 0.53 -5.27 6.13
N ALA A 273 0.31 -4.59 7.26
CA ALA A 273 1.22 -3.56 7.76
C ALA A 273 2.57 -4.13 8.25
N LEU A 274 2.57 -5.35 8.79
CA LEU A 274 3.76 -6.06 9.26
C LEU A 274 4.56 -6.66 8.09
N LEU A 275 3.90 -7.33 7.15
CA LEU A 275 4.52 -7.87 5.93
C LEU A 275 5.14 -6.77 5.06
N ASN A 276 4.52 -5.59 5.02
CA ASN A 276 5.08 -4.41 4.34
C ASN A 276 6.23 -3.72 5.07
N ALA A 277 6.59 -4.11 6.30
CA ALA A 277 7.59 -3.40 7.08
C ALA A 277 9.04 -3.69 6.65
N PRO A 278 9.47 -4.97 6.45
CA PRO A 278 10.87 -5.26 6.09
C PRO A 278 11.34 -4.61 4.79
N ARG A 279 10.49 -4.52 3.75
CA ARG A 279 10.83 -3.80 2.51
C ARG A 279 11.08 -2.29 2.70
N ARG A 280 10.67 -1.74 3.84
CA ARG A 280 10.84 -0.32 4.18
C ARG A 280 12.06 -0.06 5.04
N THR A 281 12.70 -1.06 5.64
CA THR A 281 13.90 -0.84 6.46
C THR A 281 15.18 -0.81 5.61
N PRO A 282 16.29 -0.26 6.12
CA PRO A 282 17.61 -0.34 5.48
C PRO A 282 18.02 -1.77 5.11
N GLU A 283 17.72 -2.73 5.98
CA GLU A 283 18.15 -4.13 5.83
C GLU A 283 17.31 -4.92 4.81
N PHE A 284 16.14 -4.40 4.42
CA PHE A 284 15.34 -4.89 3.28
C PHE A 284 15.03 -6.40 3.32
N LYS A 285 14.72 -6.94 4.50
CA LYS A 285 14.53 -8.39 4.72
C LYS A 285 13.17 -8.92 4.24
N VAL A 286 12.90 -8.78 2.94
CA VAL A 286 11.65 -9.21 2.27
C VAL A 286 11.36 -10.71 2.50
N ALA A 287 12.41 -11.54 2.51
CA ALA A 287 12.29 -12.99 2.72
C ALA A 287 11.71 -13.38 4.09
N ASP A 288 11.94 -12.59 5.15
CA ASP A 288 11.32 -12.83 6.47
C ASP A 288 9.79 -12.67 6.38
N ALA A 289 9.30 -11.63 5.69
CA ALA A 289 7.87 -11.41 5.48
C ALA A 289 7.24 -12.52 4.62
N TYR A 290 7.90 -12.94 3.54
CA TYR A 290 7.40 -14.05 2.71
C TYR A 290 7.31 -15.36 3.51
N SER A 291 8.34 -15.67 4.30
CA SER A 291 8.38 -16.88 5.14
C SER A 291 7.23 -16.91 6.16
N ALA A 292 6.94 -15.78 6.82
CA ALA A 292 5.81 -15.66 7.74
C ALA A 292 4.46 -15.82 7.04
N LEU A 293 4.31 -15.31 5.81
CA LEU A 293 3.10 -15.48 5.00
C LEU A 293 2.89 -16.93 4.55
N VAL A 294 3.94 -17.61 4.09
CA VAL A 294 3.91 -19.04 3.73
C VAL A 294 3.56 -19.89 4.95
N ALA A 295 4.13 -19.61 6.12
CA ALA A 295 3.78 -20.29 7.36
C ALA A 295 2.32 -20.07 7.76
N ALA A 296 1.78 -18.85 7.62
CA ALA A 296 0.36 -18.58 7.87
C ALA A 296 -0.57 -19.33 6.89
N ALA A 297 -0.19 -19.41 5.61
CA ALA A 297 -0.94 -20.17 4.60
C ALA A 297 -0.88 -21.69 4.86
N ALA A 298 0.27 -22.24 5.26
CA ALA A 298 0.41 -23.65 5.67
C ALA A 298 -0.43 -23.97 6.91
N ASN A 299 -0.43 -23.08 7.92
CA ASN A 299 -1.30 -23.20 9.09
C ASN A 299 -2.79 -23.14 8.72
N ALA A 300 -3.18 -22.33 7.72
CA ALA A 300 -4.53 -22.29 7.18
C ALA A 300 -4.92 -23.57 6.41
N ALA A 301 -3.95 -24.27 5.80
CA ALA A 301 -4.18 -25.55 5.14
C ALA A 301 -4.41 -26.69 6.15
N ALA A 302 -3.74 -26.62 7.31
CA ALA A 302 -3.81 -27.63 8.36
C ALA A 302 -5.06 -27.53 9.26
N GLN A 303 -5.89 -26.48 9.15
CA GLN A 303 -7.07 -26.33 10.01
C GLN A 303 -8.28 -27.13 9.49
N THR A 304 -8.64 -28.18 10.22
CA THR A 304 -9.87 -28.97 10.00
C THR A 304 -11.12 -28.32 10.58
N ASP A 305 -10.99 -27.63 11.71
CA ASP A 305 -12.12 -27.20 12.55
C ASP A 305 -12.62 -25.78 12.20
N GLY A 306 -12.43 -25.38 10.94
CA GLY A 306 -12.77 -24.07 10.41
C GLY A 306 -11.69 -23.00 10.65
N LEU A 307 -11.53 -22.11 9.68
CA LEU A 307 -10.51 -21.08 9.71
C LEU A 307 -10.77 -20.04 10.80
N SER A 308 -9.70 -19.59 11.47
CA SER A 308 -9.76 -18.46 12.42
C SER A 308 -8.55 -17.55 12.28
N SER A 309 -8.68 -16.29 12.70
CA SER A 309 -7.60 -15.29 12.72
C SER A 309 -6.31 -15.72 13.44
N LYS A 310 -6.35 -16.81 14.24
CA LYS A 310 -5.17 -17.42 14.86
C LYS A 310 -4.11 -17.88 13.85
N VAL A 311 -4.47 -18.21 12.60
CA VAL A 311 -3.46 -18.58 11.58
C VAL A 311 -2.52 -17.42 11.24
N LEU A 312 -2.98 -16.17 11.42
CA LEU A 312 -2.16 -14.98 11.25
C LEU A 312 -1.23 -14.71 12.45
N LYS A 313 -1.32 -15.47 13.55
CA LYS A 313 -0.50 -15.24 14.76
C LYS A 313 1.00 -15.26 14.45
N GLY A 314 1.45 -16.17 13.57
CA GLY A 314 2.84 -16.23 13.11
C GLY A 314 3.32 -15.03 12.27
N ILE A 315 2.42 -14.12 11.89
CA ILE A 315 2.76 -12.81 11.30
C ILE A 315 2.59 -11.71 12.35
N LEU A 316 1.50 -11.77 13.12
CA LEU A 316 1.10 -10.72 14.08
C LEU A 316 2.01 -10.63 15.31
N ASP A 317 2.62 -11.76 15.70
CA ASP A 317 3.48 -11.92 16.86
C ASP A 317 4.95 -12.21 16.45
N ASP A 318 5.33 -11.97 15.18
CA ASP A 318 6.71 -12.14 14.72
C ASP A 318 7.56 -10.93 15.13
N ASP A 319 8.53 -11.16 16.03
CA ASP A 319 9.40 -10.12 16.59
C ASP A 319 10.16 -9.33 15.51
N LYS A 320 10.60 -9.96 14.41
CA LYS A 320 11.33 -9.28 13.33
C LYS A 320 10.42 -8.32 12.57
N LEU A 321 9.19 -8.76 12.27
CA LEU A 321 8.20 -7.94 11.57
C LEU A 321 7.70 -6.80 12.46
N ILE A 322 7.52 -7.05 13.75
CA ILE A 322 7.18 -6.02 14.76
C ILE A 322 8.29 -4.98 14.84
N GLU A 323 9.56 -5.39 15.05
CA GLU A 323 10.71 -4.50 15.15
C GLU A 323 10.87 -3.65 13.87
N ALA A 324 10.81 -4.28 12.68
CA ALA A 324 10.85 -3.57 11.40
C ALA A 324 9.72 -2.54 11.28
N LYS A 325 8.51 -2.88 11.78
CA LYS A 325 7.35 -1.99 11.76
C LYS A 325 7.47 -0.85 12.76
N GLU A 326 8.02 -1.07 13.94
CA GLU A 326 8.28 -0.05 14.94
C GLU A 326 9.33 0.94 14.44
N ARG A 327 10.48 0.47 13.98
CA ARG A 327 11.55 1.32 13.40
C ARG A 327 11.04 2.16 12.23
N THR A 328 10.34 1.55 11.28
CA THR A 328 9.71 2.27 10.16
C THR A 328 8.69 3.31 10.64
N SER A 329 7.97 3.04 11.72
CA SER A 329 6.96 3.97 12.27
C SER A 329 7.61 5.16 12.99
N ALA A 330 8.68 4.92 13.74
CA ALA A 330 9.48 5.96 14.39
C ALA A 330 10.12 6.89 13.35
N GLU A 331 10.70 6.33 12.29
CA GLU A 331 11.29 7.12 11.20
C GLU A 331 10.23 7.89 10.40
N THR A 332 9.06 7.28 10.14
CA THR A 332 7.92 8.01 9.55
C THR A 332 7.48 9.17 10.46
N ALA A 333 7.50 8.99 11.79
CA ALA A 333 7.14 10.03 12.75
C ALA A 333 8.17 11.17 12.81
N ARG A 334 9.47 10.89 12.58
CA ARG A 334 10.52 11.91 12.40
C ARG A 334 10.23 12.83 11.22
N TRP A 335 9.79 12.26 10.10
CA TRP A 335 9.60 13.00 8.84
C TRP A 335 8.18 13.52 8.57
N GLN A 336 7.16 13.09 9.33
CA GLN A 336 5.75 13.45 9.06
C GLN A 336 5.45 14.96 9.05
N ALA A 337 6.29 15.77 9.70
CA ALA A 337 6.13 17.22 9.81
C ALA A 337 7.01 18.01 8.83
N ALA A 338 7.80 17.34 7.98
CA ALA A 338 8.67 18.00 7.00
C ALA A 338 7.87 18.90 6.05
N PRO A 339 8.15 20.21 5.98
CA PRO A 339 7.30 21.15 5.27
C PRO A 339 7.40 20.99 3.75
N PRO A 340 6.28 20.98 3.00
CA PRO A 340 6.31 20.93 1.55
C PRO A 340 6.77 22.27 0.95
N VAL A 341 7.60 22.19 -0.08
CA VAL A 341 7.91 23.29 -1.01
C VAL A 341 6.97 23.19 -2.21
N PHE A 342 6.37 24.30 -2.63
CA PHE A 342 5.41 24.30 -3.75
C PHE A 342 6.05 24.76 -5.06
N THR A 343 5.50 24.30 -6.19
CA THR A 343 5.79 24.85 -7.52
C THR A 343 5.23 26.27 -7.67
N LYS A 344 5.79 27.06 -8.60
CA LYS A 344 5.31 28.43 -8.88
C LYS A 344 3.80 28.49 -9.11
N ASP A 345 3.24 27.52 -9.83
CA ASP A 345 1.79 27.45 -10.12
C ASP A 345 0.94 26.89 -8.96
N GLY A 346 1.57 26.22 -7.98
CA GLY A 346 0.91 25.55 -6.86
C GLY A 346 0.24 24.22 -7.20
N LYS A 347 0.62 23.56 -8.30
CA LYS A 347 0.11 22.22 -8.69
C LYS A 347 0.82 21.07 -7.99
N ILE A 348 2.11 21.21 -7.65
CA ILE A 348 2.88 20.17 -6.97
C ILE A 348 3.34 20.68 -5.61
N ALA A 349 3.17 19.85 -4.58
CA ALA A 349 3.79 20.02 -3.27
C ALA A 349 4.90 18.97 -3.12
N VAL A 350 6.15 19.41 -3.02
CA VAL A 350 7.35 18.57 -2.92
C VAL A 350 7.79 18.50 -1.46
N VAL A 351 7.82 17.30 -0.88
CA VAL A 351 8.34 17.03 0.46
C VAL A 351 9.67 16.31 0.33
N THR A 352 10.73 16.91 0.87
CA THR A 352 12.06 16.30 0.88
C THR A 352 12.31 15.66 2.23
N ILE A 353 12.79 14.42 2.25
CA ILE A 353 13.14 13.69 3.48
C ILE A 353 14.54 13.07 3.36
N ASP A 354 15.25 12.93 4.47
CA ASP A 354 16.55 12.25 4.55
C ASP A 354 16.41 10.96 5.38
N SER A 355 16.26 9.83 4.68
CA SER A 355 16.02 8.54 5.30
C SER A 355 16.63 7.38 4.51
N GLY A 356 17.13 6.38 5.23
CA GLY A 356 17.45 5.06 4.69
C GLY A 356 16.24 4.11 4.62
N TYR A 357 15.05 4.55 5.04
CA TYR A 357 13.82 3.78 5.04
C TYR A 357 12.92 4.18 3.87
N GLN A 358 12.19 3.22 3.26
CA GLN A 358 11.23 3.49 2.17
C GLN A 358 9.91 4.08 2.71
N ILE A 359 9.99 5.29 3.24
CA ILE A 359 8.86 5.99 3.88
C ILE A 359 8.29 7.11 3.03
N HIS A 360 8.98 7.55 1.97
CA HIS A 360 8.49 8.59 1.06
C HIS A 360 7.02 8.38 0.57
N PRO A 361 6.52 7.17 0.23
CA PRO A 361 5.13 6.99 -0.20
C PRO A 361 4.11 7.16 0.95
N VAL A 362 4.52 6.84 2.18
CA VAL A 362 3.70 6.99 3.40
C VAL A 362 3.58 8.46 3.76
N ILE A 363 4.70 9.20 3.70
CA ILE A 363 4.76 10.65 3.92
C ILE A 363 3.90 11.38 2.88
N ALA A 364 4.02 11.04 1.58
CA ALA A 364 3.17 11.59 0.53
C ALA A 364 1.67 11.38 0.84
N THR A 365 1.29 10.17 1.25
CA THR A 365 -0.09 9.79 1.58
C THR A 365 -0.64 10.51 2.82
N ARG A 366 0.21 10.89 3.79
CA ARG A 366 -0.20 11.73 4.92
C ARG A 366 -0.45 13.17 4.47
N TRP A 367 0.46 13.72 3.67
CA TRP A 367 0.36 15.09 3.16
C TRP A 367 -0.81 15.29 2.20
N THR A 368 -1.23 14.29 1.41
CA THR A 368 -2.47 14.39 0.61
C THR A 368 -3.72 14.56 1.48
N GLY A 369 -3.77 13.93 2.65
CA GLY A 369 -4.83 14.12 3.64
C GLY A 369 -4.83 15.53 4.26
N THR A 370 -3.64 16.06 4.59
CA THR A 370 -3.46 17.42 5.10
C THR A 370 -3.85 18.47 4.06
N LEU A 371 -3.37 18.34 2.82
CA LEU A 371 -3.52 19.32 1.75
C LEU A 371 -4.80 19.15 0.91
N ARG A 372 -5.73 18.26 1.29
CA ARG A 372 -6.98 17.97 0.55
C ARG A 372 -7.86 19.18 0.19
N LYS A 373 -7.65 20.35 0.83
CA LYS A 373 -8.37 21.60 0.56
C LYS A 373 -7.65 22.53 -0.45
N ALA A 374 -6.43 22.21 -0.87
CA ALA A 374 -5.66 23.02 -1.81
C ALA A 374 -6.23 22.86 -3.24
N LYS A 375 -6.87 23.91 -3.75
CA LYS A 375 -7.65 23.85 -5.02
C LYS A 375 -6.79 23.56 -6.25
N THR A 376 -5.59 24.14 -6.32
CA THR A 376 -4.64 23.98 -7.43
C THR A 376 -3.85 22.67 -7.38
N LEU A 377 -3.79 22.02 -6.21
CA LEU A 377 -2.91 20.87 -5.99
C LEU A 377 -3.39 19.66 -6.81
N VAL A 378 -2.48 19.19 -7.67
CA VAL A 378 -2.60 17.99 -8.50
C VAL A 378 -1.90 16.83 -7.81
N CYS A 379 -0.70 17.06 -7.25
CA CYS A 379 0.16 16.01 -6.72
C CYS A 379 0.90 16.43 -5.45
N VAL A 380 0.96 15.54 -4.46
CA VAL A 380 2.04 15.56 -3.46
C VAL A 380 3.13 14.61 -3.92
N MET A 381 4.33 15.14 -4.13
CA MET A 381 5.53 14.38 -4.43
C MET A 381 6.39 14.33 -3.16
N THR A 382 6.86 13.16 -2.75
CA THR A 382 7.87 13.01 -1.69
C THR A 382 9.07 12.26 -2.23
N LEU A 383 10.27 12.70 -1.90
CA LEU A 383 11.53 12.09 -2.32
C LEU A 383 12.53 11.89 -1.17
N GLU A 384 13.44 10.93 -1.33
CA GLU A 384 14.53 10.65 -0.39
C GLU A 384 15.87 11.22 -0.90
N THR A 385 16.50 12.11 -0.12
CA THR A 385 17.83 12.69 -0.36
C THR A 385 18.71 12.55 0.88
N TRP A 386 19.93 12.03 0.74
CA TRP A 386 20.88 11.91 1.85
C TRP A 386 21.95 13.00 1.82
N GLY A 387 22.21 13.62 2.98
CA GLY A 387 23.51 14.19 3.33
C GLY A 387 23.96 15.48 2.65
N THR A 388 23.68 16.61 3.32
CA THR A 388 24.71 17.61 3.69
C THR A 388 24.24 18.35 4.93
N ASP A 389 25.13 18.56 5.91
CA ASP A 389 24.79 19.16 7.20
C ASP A 389 24.29 20.60 7.05
N GLY A 390 22.98 20.80 7.21
CA GLY A 390 22.35 22.13 7.29
C GLY A 390 22.26 22.93 5.98
N LEU A 391 22.75 22.42 4.85
CA LEU A 391 22.61 23.12 3.57
C LEU A 391 21.17 23.05 3.06
N SER A 392 20.67 24.19 2.59
CA SER A 392 19.26 24.35 2.27
C SER A 392 18.92 23.78 0.90
N PHE A 393 17.64 23.46 0.68
CA PHE A 393 17.08 23.10 -0.64
C PHE A 393 17.41 24.13 -1.75
N PHE A 394 17.82 25.36 -1.41
CA PHE A 394 18.26 26.36 -2.38
C PHE A 394 19.66 26.08 -2.97
N GLU A 395 20.57 25.39 -2.28
CA GLU A 395 21.87 24.98 -2.86
C GLU A 395 21.76 23.70 -3.72
N PHE A 396 20.70 22.91 -3.54
CA PHE A 396 20.40 21.76 -4.41
C PHE A 396 20.19 22.16 -5.89
N VAL A 397 19.85 23.43 -6.13
CA VAL A 397 19.63 24.05 -7.46
C VAL A 397 20.89 24.79 -7.96
N GLY A 398 22.01 24.79 -7.21
CA GLY A 398 23.20 25.57 -7.56
C GLY A 398 24.47 25.20 -6.79
N GLY A 399 24.94 23.95 -6.92
CA GLY A 399 26.21 23.54 -6.33
C GLY A 399 26.57 22.07 -6.59
N GLN A 400 27.84 21.80 -6.90
CA GLN A 400 28.37 20.44 -7.04
C GLN A 400 28.43 19.72 -5.69
N GLN A 401 27.55 18.74 -5.47
CA GLN A 401 27.83 17.41 -4.91
C GLN A 401 26.52 16.62 -4.79
N CYS A 402 26.54 15.36 -5.24
CA CYS A 402 25.30 14.60 -5.54
C CYS A 402 25.36 13.13 -5.10
N ALA A 403 26.18 12.80 -4.09
CA ALA A 403 26.33 11.44 -3.59
C ALA A 403 25.29 11.12 -2.49
N ASN A 404 24.02 11.01 -2.88
CA ASN A 404 23.00 10.41 -2.02
C ASN A 404 23.34 8.93 -1.81
N THR A 405 23.58 8.47 -0.58
CA THR A 405 23.84 7.05 -0.26
C THR A 405 22.75 6.41 0.64
N GLY A 406 21.70 7.15 1.00
CA GLY A 406 20.75 6.76 2.05
C GLY A 406 19.82 5.60 1.66
N TYR A 407 19.11 5.72 0.54
CA TYR A 407 18.20 4.65 0.08
C TYR A 407 18.87 3.71 -0.94
N THR A 408 19.30 4.28 -2.07
CA THR A 408 20.09 3.62 -3.12
C THR A 408 21.17 4.60 -3.60
N PRO A 409 22.47 4.27 -3.54
CA PRO A 409 23.53 5.19 -3.94
C PRO A 409 23.37 5.78 -5.35
N GLY A 410 23.36 7.12 -5.45
CA GLY A 410 23.24 7.88 -6.71
C GLY A 410 21.83 8.05 -7.28
N PHE A 411 20.81 7.41 -6.69
CA PHE A 411 19.42 7.48 -7.16
C PHE A 411 18.52 8.27 -6.21
N VAL A 412 17.51 8.93 -6.77
CA VAL A 412 16.38 9.53 -6.05
C VAL A 412 15.16 8.65 -6.26
N HIS A 413 14.67 8.07 -5.17
CA HIS A 413 13.37 7.43 -5.13
C HIS A 413 12.33 8.48 -4.78
N PHE A 414 11.28 8.61 -5.59
CA PHE A 414 10.19 9.55 -5.34
C PHE A 414 8.81 8.92 -5.57
N SER A 415 7.82 9.36 -4.80
CA SER A 415 6.44 8.91 -4.89
C SER A 415 5.51 10.10 -5.02
N CYS A 416 4.60 9.99 -5.98
CA CYS A 416 3.53 10.93 -6.27
C CYS A 416 2.19 10.35 -5.81
N ARG A 417 1.39 11.17 -5.13
CA ARG A 417 0.05 10.81 -4.62
C ARG A 417 -0.94 11.93 -4.88
N ALA A 418 -2.12 11.56 -5.41
CA ALA A 418 -3.18 12.51 -5.70
C ALA A 418 -3.91 12.91 -4.40
N PRO A 419 -4.30 14.19 -4.21
CA PRO A 419 -5.10 14.60 -3.07
C PRO A 419 -6.49 13.97 -3.15
N ARG A 420 -6.91 13.26 -2.09
CA ARG A 420 -8.27 12.71 -1.97
C ARG A 420 -9.28 13.86 -1.81
N ARG A 421 -9.82 14.33 -2.93
CA ARG A 421 -10.98 15.24 -2.98
C ARG A 421 -12.24 14.44 -2.63
N GLY A 422 -13.13 15.02 -1.83
CA GLY A 422 -14.31 14.30 -1.32
C GLY A 422 -15.32 14.00 -2.44
N THR A 423 -15.81 12.77 -2.50
CA THR A 423 -16.76 12.25 -3.52
C THR A 423 -18.20 12.77 -3.38
N GLN A 424 -18.42 13.91 -2.71
CA GLN A 424 -19.75 14.50 -2.49
C GLN A 424 -20.15 15.57 -3.51
N ASP A 425 -19.30 15.84 -4.50
CA ASP A 425 -19.59 16.81 -5.55
C ASP A 425 -19.56 16.11 -6.92
N SER A 426 -20.71 16.03 -7.58
CA SER A 426 -20.84 15.49 -8.94
C SER A 426 -20.23 16.41 -10.01
N SER A 427 -19.77 17.61 -9.63
CA SER A 427 -18.93 18.49 -10.46
C SER A 427 -17.43 18.31 -10.21
N ALA A 428 -17.02 17.33 -9.39
CA ALA A 428 -15.60 17.07 -9.13
C ALA A 428 -14.85 16.77 -10.45
N PRO A 429 -13.69 17.41 -10.70
CA PRO A 429 -12.89 17.11 -11.88
C PRO A 429 -12.47 15.63 -11.89
N PRO A 430 -12.23 15.04 -13.08
CA PRO A 430 -11.93 13.62 -13.22
C PRO A 430 -10.74 13.18 -12.35
N VAL A 431 -10.73 11.88 -12.02
CA VAL A 431 -9.64 11.25 -11.26
C VAL A 431 -8.31 11.66 -11.87
N VAL A 432 -7.45 12.27 -11.06
CA VAL A 432 -6.17 12.83 -11.51
C VAL A 432 -5.31 11.69 -12.05
N ASP A 433 -5.01 11.72 -13.34
CA ASP A 433 -4.04 10.82 -13.96
C ASP A 433 -2.63 11.38 -13.75
N LEU A 434 -1.97 10.94 -12.67
CA LEU A 434 -0.63 11.38 -12.34
C LEU A 434 0.42 10.89 -13.34
N ILE A 435 0.18 9.78 -14.04
CA ILE A 435 1.10 9.25 -15.05
C ILE A 435 1.11 10.21 -16.25
N ALA A 436 -0.07 10.55 -16.76
CA ALA A 436 -0.22 11.54 -17.83
C ALA A 436 0.30 12.92 -17.39
N PHE A 437 -0.02 13.35 -16.16
CA PHE A 437 0.46 14.63 -15.62
C PHE A 437 1.99 14.70 -15.53
N LEU A 438 2.65 13.68 -14.96
CA LEU A 438 4.12 13.66 -14.90
C LEU A 438 4.73 13.62 -16.30
N ARG A 439 4.24 12.76 -17.20
CA ARG A 439 4.74 12.69 -18.59
C ARG A 439 4.57 14.03 -19.34
N SER A 440 3.56 14.84 -19.01
CA SER A 440 3.40 16.19 -19.58
C SER A 440 4.52 17.18 -19.21
N LEU A 441 5.36 16.85 -18.21
CA LEU A 441 6.54 17.64 -17.82
C LEU A 441 7.79 17.30 -18.65
N ALA A 442 7.79 16.18 -19.39
CA ALA A 442 8.95 15.74 -20.16
C ALA A 442 9.46 16.78 -21.18
N PRO A 443 8.61 17.50 -21.95
CA PRO A 443 9.07 18.53 -22.89
C PRO A 443 9.81 19.69 -22.21
N LEU A 444 9.46 20.03 -20.97
CA LEU A 444 10.16 21.07 -20.19
C LEU A 444 11.53 20.56 -19.72
N CYS A 445 11.62 19.30 -19.29
CA CYS A 445 12.88 18.68 -18.90
C CYS A 445 13.83 18.54 -20.10
N GLU A 446 13.30 18.19 -21.28
CA GLU A 446 14.03 18.08 -22.53
C GLU A 446 14.57 19.43 -23.03
N GLN A 447 13.83 20.53 -22.79
CA GLN A 447 14.29 21.89 -23.08
C GLN A 447 15.44 22.34 -22.16
N LEU A 448 15.42 21.95 -20.88
CA LEU A 448 16.47 22.27 -19.91
C LEU A 448 17.72 21.41 -20.09
N ALA A 449 17.55 20.12 -20.42
CA ALA A 449 18.65 19.17 -20.58
C ALA A 449 18.37 18.20 -21.75
N PRO A 450 18.76 18.53 -22.99
CA PRO A 450 18.57 17.66 -24.15
C PRO A 450 19.04 16.22 -23.90
N GLY A 451 18.26 15.25 -24.36
CA GLY A 451 18.40 13.83 -24.09
C GLY A 451 17.84 13.36 -22.73
N TRP A 452 17.24 14.23 -21.91
CA TRP A 452 16.71 13.87 -20.59
C TRP A 452 15.76 12.68 -20.66
N THR A 453 14.81 12.71 -21.61
CA THR A 453 13.82 11.63 -21.78
C THR A 453 14.49 10.28 -22.06
N SER A 454 15.60 10.28 -22.82
CA SER A 454 16.40 9.07 -23.09
C SER A 454 17.22 8.60 -21.89
N ARG A 455 17.61 9.49 -20.97
CA ARG A 455 18.41 9.15 -19.78
C ARG A 455 17.57 8.66 -18.61
N VAL A 456 16.34 9.15 -18.45
CA VAL A 456 15.39 8.63 -17.44
C VAL A 456 14.58 7.42 -17.94
N GLY A 457 14.41 7.30 -19.26
CA GLY A 457 13.69 6.20 -19.91
C GLY A 457 12.33 5.93 -19.26
N GLU A 458 12.14 4.69 -18.82
CA GLU A 458 10.88 4.18 -18.26
C GLU A 458 10.93 3.96 -16.74
N ASP A 459 11.94 4.52 -16.05
CA ASP A 459 12.10 4.47 -14.58
C ASP A 459 11.34 5.60 -13.84
N TRP A 460 10.47 6.34 -14.52
CA TRP A 460 9.65 7.41 -13.94
C TRP A 460 8.22 7.42 -14.49
N ALA A 461 7.31 8.06 -13.76
CA ALA A 461 5.88 8.13 -14.09
C ALA A 461 5.25 6.74 -14.35
N ARG A 462 5.54 5.77 -13.47
CA ARG A 462 5.00 4.41 -13.47
C ARG A 462 4.22 4.10 -12.18
N GLY A 463 3.31 3.13 -12.21
CA GLY A 463 2.41 2.82 -11.09
C GLY A 463 0.94 2.83 -11.52
N HIS A 464 0.08 3.43 -10.69
CA HIS A 464 -1.34 3.68 -10.99
C HIS A 464 -1.61 5.17 -11.23
N ARG A 465 -2.75 5.47 -11.86
CA ARG A 465 -3.23 6.84 -12.12
C ARG A 465 -3.24 7.72 -10.86
N GLU A 466 -3.74 7.20 -9.73
CA GLU A 466 -3.81 7.93 -8.45
C GLU A 466 -2.50 7.90 -7.60
N ALA A 467 -1.54 7.07 -8.00
CA ALA A 467 -0.39 6.68 -7.20
C ALA A 467 0.79 6.23 -8.08
N THR A 468 1.70 7.15 -8.40
CA THR A 468 2.87 6.91 -9.27
C THR A 468 4.17 7.32 -8.57
N GLY A 469 5.30 7.35 -9.28
CA GLY A 469 6.63 7.64 -8.74
C GLY A 469 7.74 7.39 -9.76
N GLY A 470 8.97 7.26 -9.27
CA GLY A 470 10.12 6.88 -10.08
C GLY A 470 11.40 6.64 -9.27
N ILE A 471 12.39 6.06 -9.95
CA ILE A 471 13.74 5.79 -9.46
C ILE A 471 14.72 6.32 -10.52
N VAL A 472 15.09 7.60 -10.42
CA VAL A 472 15.95 8.26 -11.41
C VAL A 472 17.27 8.69 -10.78
N LYS A 473 18.29 8.95 -11.59
CA LYS A 473 19.56 9.49 -11.07
C LYS A 473 19.35 10.90 -10.47
N ALA A 474 20.16 11.25 -9.47
CA ALA A 474 20.00 12.51 -8.74
C ALA A 474 20.15 13.77 -9.61
N GLU A 475 20.93 13.73 -10.67
CA GLU A 475 21.08 14.78 -11.67
C GLU A 475 19.81 14.96 -12.53
N GLU A 476 19.22 13.87 -13.01
CA GLU A 476 17.99 13.96 -13.83
C GLU A 476 16.78 14.38 -12.98
N PHE A 477 16.76 14.04 -11.69
CA PHE A 477 15.74 14.53 -10.77
C PHE A 477 15.81 16.05 -10.56
N ARG A 478 17.01 16.65 -10.56
CA ARG A 478 17.16 18.12 -10.47
C ARG A 478 16.51 18.82 -11.65
N VAL A 479 16.75 18.32 -12.87
CA VAL A 479 16.11 18.84 -14.09
C VAL A 479 14.59 18.81 -13.97
N LEU A 480 14.01 17.74 -13.41
CA LEU A 480 12.56 17.66 -13.16
C LEU A 480 12.08 18.71 -12.13
N MET A 481 12.83 18.97 -11.06
CA MET A 481 12.49 20.00 -10.06
C MET A 481 12.59 21.43 -10.61
N GLU A 482 13.57 21.67 -11.46
CA GLU A 482 13.75 22.94 -12.17
C GLU A 482 12.63 23.18 -13.19
N ALA A 483 12.31 22.17 -14.02
CA ALA A 483 11.17 22.18 -14.94
C ALA A 483 9.84 22.46 -14.23
N CYS A 484 9.67 21.92 -13.01
CA CYS A 484 8.51 22.17 -12.16
C CYS A 484 8.50 23.56 -11.50
N GLN A 485 9.61 24.30 -11.54
CA GLN A 485 9.80 25.59 -10.84
C GLN A 485 9.50 25.48 -9.32
N VAL A 486 10.03 24.44 -8.69
CA VAL A 486 9.85 24.20 -7.24
C VAL A 486 10.55 25.29 -6.44
N GLY A 487 9.86 25.92 -5.49
CA GLY A 487 10.39 26.99 -4.64
C GLY A 487 10.42 28.38 -5.30
N VAL A 488 10.13 28.47 -6.60
CA VAL A 488 10.02 29.76 -7.31
C VAL A 488 8.78 30.51 -6.83
N LYS A 489 8.98 31.75 -6.37
CA LYS A 489 7.88 32.61 -5.90
C LYS A 489 7.02 33.08 -7.07
N LYS A 490 5.70 33.21 -6.85
CA LYS A 490 4.82 33.91 -7.79
C LYS A 490 5.23 35.37 -7.93
N ASP A 491 5.17 35.88 -9.15
CA ASP A 491 5.46 37.27 -9.45
C ASP A 491 4.42 38.18 -8.76
N LYS A 492 4.84 39.35 -8.28
CA LYS A 492 4.00 40.18 -7.40
C LYS A 492 2.84 40.87 -8.12
N ASP A 493 2.84 40.89 -9.45
CA ASP A 493 2.01 41.81 -10.24
C ASP A 493 0.62 41.28 -10.60
N GLU A 494 0.37 39.97 -10.53
CA GLU A 494 -0.98 39.40 -10.75
C GLU A 494 -2.03 39.85 -9.71
N LYS A 495 -1.60 40.45 -8.59
CA LYS A 495 -2.51 40.96 -7.54
C LYS A 495 -3.15 42.34 -7.85
N LYS A 496 -2.83 42.98 -8.97
CA LYS A 496 -3.26 44.38 -9.24
C LYS A 496 -4.46 44.60 -10.17
N ILE A 497 -5.06 43.56 -10.77
CA ILE A 497 -6.15 43.76 -11.74
C ILE A 497 -7.56 43.61 -11.13
N ASN A 498 -7.75 42.83 -10.06
CA ASN A 498 -9.06 42.66 -9.38
C ASN A 498 -9.01 43.07 -7.90
N GLY A 499 -8.66 44.34 -7.65
CA GLY A 499 -8.43 44.86 -6.30
C GLY A 499 -8.74 46.35 -6.15
N GLY A 500 -9.95 46.78 -6.54
CA GLY A 500 -10.44 48.12 -6.19
C GLY A 500 -10.36 48.35 -4.68
N ALA A 501 -9.78 49.49 -4.26
CA ALA A 501 -9.39 49.72 -2.88
C ALA A 501 -10.59 49.95 -1.94
N ALA A 502 -11.14 48.85 -1.40
CA ALA A 502 -12.12 48.89 -0.32
C ALA A 502 -11.42 48.89 1.05
N LYS A 503 -11.23 50.07 1.63
CA LYS A 503 -10.69 50.29 2.97
C LYS A 503 -11.70 49.77 4.01
N LYS A 504 -11.61 48.49 4.40
CA LYS A 504 -12.44 47.95 5.50
C LYS A 504 -11.95 48.51 6.84
N VAL A 505 -12.81 49.30 7.47
CA VAL A 505 -12.68 49.76 8.86
C VAL A 505 -12.59 48.55 9.78
N ILE A 506 -11.68 48.59 10.75
CA ILE A 506 -11.56 47.58 11.80
C ILE A 506 -12.70 47.80 12.79
N ASP A 507 -13.49 46.77 13.04
CA ASP A 507 -14.50 46.76 14.11
C ASP A 507 -13.79 46.79 15.48
N PRO A 508 -14.02 47.81 16.34
CA PRO A 508 -13.34 47.92 17.63
C PRO A 508 -13.73 46.84 18.67
N GLY A 509 -14.73 45.99 18.38
CA GLY A 509 -15.32 45.07 19.36
C GLY A 509 -14.56 43.77 19.63
N GLN A 510 -13.66 43.32 18.75
CA GLN A 510 -13.15 41.93 18.80
C GLN A 510 -11.91 41.73 19.70
N LYS A 511 -12.12 41.61 21.02
CA LYS A 511 -11.08 41.29 22.01
C LYS A 511 -10.90 39.79 22.28
N THR A 512 -10.10 39.11 21.47
CA THR A 512 -9.48 37.81 21.83
C THR A 512 -8.09 37.67 21.18
N THR A 513 -7.04 38.15 21.85
CA THR A 513 -5.65 37.84 21.47
C THR A 513 -5.22 36.47 22.01
N LEU A 514 -4.22 35.86 21.36
CA LEU A 514 -3.77 34.48 21.58
C LEU A 514 -3.01 34.24 22.90
N ASP A 515 -2.75 35.28 23.68
CA ASP A 515 -1.90 35.26 24.88
C ASP A 515 -2.51 34.50 26.08
N GLY A 516 -3.77 34.08 25.98
CA GLY A 516 -4.47 33.33 27.03
C GLY A 516 -4.13 31.84 27.12
N PHE A 517 -3.47 31.25 26.12
CA PHE A 517 -3.37 29.78 25.98
C PHE A 517 -2.12 29.14 26.62
N PHE A 518 -1.15 29.94 27.10
CA PHE A 518 0.14 29.45 27.62
C PHE A 518 0.40 29.81 29.10
N LYS A 519 -0.61 29.66 29.97
CA LYS A 519 -0.39 29.68 31.43
C LYS A 519 -0.55 28.28 32.04
N ILE A 520 0.60 27.72 32.41
CA ILE A 520 0.70 26.47 33.20
C ILE A 520 0.21 26.76 34.62
N SER A 521 -0.80 26.02 35.09
CA SER A 521 -1.33 26.14 36.45
C SER A 521 -0.48 25.32 37.44
N PRO A 522 0.11 25.92 38.50
CA PRO A 522 0.83 25.18 39.52
C PRO A 522 -0.12 24.45 40.49
N ALA A 523 0.38 23.37 41.10
CA ALA A 523 -0.40 22.48 41.97
C ALA A 523 -0.92 23.16 43.26
N LYS A 524 -2.13 22.79 43.70
CA LYS A 524 -2.71 23.22 44.98
C LYS A 524 -1.89 22.69 46.16
N LYS A 525 -1.24 23.60 46.91
CA LYS A 525 -0.79 23.32 48.28
C LYS A 525 -1.97 23.37 49.24
N VAL A 526 -2.04 22.39 50.13
CA VAL A 526 -2.95 22.38 51.29
C VAL A 526 -2.38 23.28 52.39
N LYS A 527 -3.22 24.18 52.90
CA LYS A 527 -3.17 24.77 54.25
C LYS A 527 -4.64 24.83 54.70
N GLY A 528 -5.01 24.50 55.93
CA GLY A 528 -4.21 24.50 57.15
C GLY A 528 -4.85 25.51 58.09
N GLU A 529 -5.88 25.06 58.79
CA GLU A 529 -6.76 25.89 59.62
C GLU A 529 -6.10 26.17 60.97
N LYS A 530 -6.29 27.37 61.50
CA LYS A 530 -5.95 27.78 62.87
C LYS A 530 -7.17 28.47 63.46
N VAL A 531 -7.73 27.92 64.53
CA VAL A 531 -7.51 28.37 65.92
C VAL A 531 -7.52 27.12 66.80
#